data_AF-A0AAD6ZLG3-F1
#
_entry.id   AF-A0AAD6ZLG3-F1
#
_cell.length_a   1.000
_cell.length_b   1.000
_cell.length_c   1.000
_cell.angle_alpha   90.00
_cell.angle_beta   90.00
_cell.angle_gamma   90.00
#
_symmetry.space_group_name_H-M   'P 1'
#
loop_
_entity.id
_entity.type
_entity.pdbx_description
1 polymer ?
#
loop_
_entity_poly.entity_id
_entity_poly.type
_entity_poly.pdbx_seq_one_letter_code
_entity_poly.pdbx_strand_id
1 'polypeptide(L)'
;MADVCETGVTRLVEPLRVGAVQKFSGTLNHKSKAPTRLTATVNTFIHFVYHFSQKSLVSCDVHTMKARIKREPKNLIFDPMVHTPKGKSGPGDHGKDGIKNFLTTHECNSKCEGLGLDKLDSDDEESNKE
;
A
#
# COMPACT_ATOMS: atom_id res chain seq x y z
N MET A 1 -3.15 -1.17 -49.41
CA MET A 1 -4.07 -0.50 -48.46
C MET A 1 -3.96 -1.25 -47.15
N ALA A 2 -3.16 -0.75 -46.21
CA ALA A 2 -2.97 -1.39 -44.92
C ALA A 2 -4.02 -0.84 -43.95
N ASP A 3 -4.73 -1.81 -43.38
CA ASP A 3 -5.76 -1.77 -42.35
C ASP A 3 -5.49 -0.73 -41.25
N VAL A 4 -6.41 0.24 -41.11
CA VAL A 4 -6.43 1.14 -39.95
C VAL A 4 -7.07 0.35 -38.82
N CYS A 5 -6.25 -0.31 -38.01
CA CYS A 5 -6.71 -0.91 -36.75
C CYS A 5 -7.09 0.25 -35.82
N GLU A 6 -8.39 0.56 -35.76
CA GLU A 6 -8.96 1.52 -34.81
C GLU A 6 -8.70 0.98 -33.40
N THR A 7 -7.71 1.56 -32.71
CA THR A 7 -7.34 1.13 -31.36
C THR A 7 -8.43 1.58 -30.37
N GLY A 8 -9.30 0.65 -29.97
CA GLY A 8 -10.30 0.89 -28.94
C GLY A 8 -9.65 1.25 -27.59
N VAL A 9 -10.17 2.27 -26.92
CA VAL A 9 -9.71 2.68 -25.58
C VAL A 9 -10.54 1.96 -24.51
N THR A 10 -9.88 1.17 -23.65
CA THR A 10 -10.52 0.58 -22.47
C THR A 10 -10.41 1.52 -21.28
N ARG A 11 -11.50 1.68 -20.50
CA ARG A 11 -11.54 2.53 -19.30
C ARG A 11 -12.01 1.72 -18.09
N LEU A 12 -11.33 1.90 -16.97
CA LEU A 12 -11.82 1.44 -15.67
C LEU A 12 -12.82 2.47 -15.14
N VAL A 13 -13.97 2.03 -14.65
CA VAL A 13 -14.99 2.90 -14.05
C VAL A 13 -15.36 2.33 -12.69
N GLU A 14 -15.46 3.19 -11.69
CA GLU A 14 -15.96 2.85 -10.36
C GLU A 14 -17.01 3.89 -9.89
N PRO A 15 -17.85 3.57 -8.90
CA PRO A 15 -18.82 4.53 -8.37
C PRO A 15 -18.13 5.82 -7.89
N LEU A 16 -18.65 6.97 -8.33
CA LEU A 16 -18.17 8.27 -7.86
C LEU A 16 -18.38 8.37 -6.34
N ARG A 17 -17.30 8.66 -5.63
CA ARG A 17 -17.34 8.86 -4.18
C ARG A 17 -17.12 10.33 -3.88
N VAL A 18 -18.08 10.93 -3.19
CA VAL A 18 -18.05 12.34 -2.81
C VAL A 18 -17.58 12.42 -1.35
N GLY A 19 -16.28 12.59 -1.15
CA GLY A 19 -15.68 12.65 0.19
C GLY A 19 -14.26 13.18 0.16
N ALA A 20 -13.84 13.79 1.26
CA ALA A 20 -12.45 14.23 1.41
C ALA A 20 -11.52 13.01 1.47
N VAL A 21 -10.49 13.03 0.63
CA VAL A 21 -9.46 11.99 0.58
C VAL A 21 -8.39 12.30 1.62
N GLN A 22 -8.03 11.30 2.42
CA GLN A 22 -6.91 11.35 3.34
C GLN A 22 -5.83 10.37 2.88
N LYS A 23 -4.62 10.90 2.62
CA LYS A 23 -3.44 10.13 2.21
C LYS A 23 -2.59 9.72 3.42
N PHE A 24 -2.18 8.45 3.48
CA PHE A 24 -1.38 7.89 4.57
C PHE A 24 0.02 7.47 4.15
N SER A 25 0.17 7.01 2.91
CA SER A 25 1.48 6.78 2.29
C SER A 25 1.49 7.35 0.87
N GLY A 26 2.66 7.71 0.38
CA GLY A 26 2.92 7.89 -1.05
C GLY A 26 3.42 6.60 -1.68
N THR A 27 3.87 6.70 -2.93
CA THR A 27 4.49 5.59 -3.66
C THR A 27 5.83 5.18 -3.04
N LEU A 28 6.74 6.14 -2.77
CA LEU A 28 8.05 5.89 -2.16
C LEU A 28 8.25 6.66 -0.84
N ASN A 29 7.13 6.95 -0.16
CA ASN A 29 7.16 7.63 1.13
C ASN A 29 6.10 7.00 2.04
N HIS A 30 6.53 6.05 2.86
CA HIS A 30 5.65 5.36 3.81
C HIS A 30 5.54 6.09 5.16
N LYS A 31 6.20 7.24 5.33
CA LYS A 31 6.07 8.04 6.54
C LYS A 31 4.71 8.73 6.57
N SER A 32 3.94 8.40 7.59
CA SER A 32 2.70 9.10 7.85
C SER A 32 2.90 10.44 8.56
N LYS A 33 1.92 11.32 8.38
CA LYS A 33 1.76 12.55 9.18
C LYS A 33 1.44 12.21 10.65
N ALA A 34 1.37 13.24 11.50
CA ALA A 34 1.15 13.20 12.95
C ALA A 34 0.33 11.99 13.47
N PRO A 35 0.74 11.39 14.61
CA PRO A 35 0.22 10.10 15.05
C PRO A 35 -1.25 10.20 15.51
N THR A 36 -2.18 9.75 14.66
CA THR A 36 -3.59 9.51 15.02
C THR A 36 -3.88 8.02 15.12
N ARG A 37 -4.98 7.64 15.78
CA ARG A 37 -5.42 6.23 15.83
C ARG A 37 -5.65 5.64 14.44
N LEU A 38 -6.17 6.42 13.50
CA LEU A 38 -6.39 5.99 12.12
C LEU A 38 -5.07 5.79 11.40
N THR A 39 -4.16 6.76 11.51
CA THR A 39 -2.80 6.67 10.95
C THR A 39 -2.05 5.43 11.43
N ALA A 40 -2.05 5.18 12.74
CA ALA A 40 -1.42 4.00 13.32
C ALA A 40 -2.04 2.70 12.77
N THR A 41 -3.37 2.66 12.64
CA THR A 41 -4.08 1.49 12.09
C THR A 41 -3.72 1.24 10.62
N VAL A 42 -3.65 2.29 9.79
CA VAL A 42 -3.30 2.15 8.37
C VAL A 42 -1.83 1.73 8.21
N ASN A 43 -0.90 2.31 8.97
CA ASN A 43 0.50 1.89 8.93
C ASN A 43 0.70 0.45 9.37
N THR A 44 0.00 0.03 10.43
CA THR A 44 0.02 -1.36 10.86
C THR A 44 -0.62 -2.28 9.82
N PHE A 45 -1.66 -1.84 9.11
CA PHE A 45 -2.22 -2.61 7.99
C PHE A 45 -1.20 -2.83 6.86
N ILE A 46 -0.45 -1.79 6.47
CA ILE A 46 0.61 -1.93 5.45
C ILE A 46 1.66 -2.96 5.89
N HIS A 47 2.11 -2.88 7.15
CA HIS A 47 3.05 -3.86 7.70
C HIS A 47 2.43 -5.27 7.79
N PHE A 48 1.17 -5.39 8.21
CA PHE A 48 0.46 -6.66 8.21
C PHE A 48 0.42 -7.28 6.81
N VAL A 49 0.18 -6.51 5.74
CA VAL A 49 0.21 -7.02 4.36
C VAL A 49 1.61 -7.57 4.02
N TYR A 50 2.68 -6.89 4.40
CA TYR A 50 4.04 -7.37 4.21
C TYR A 50 4.32 -8.68 4.96
N HIS A 51 4.00 -8.73 6.25
CA HIS A 51 4.18 -9.92 7.07
C HIS A 51 3.33 -11.10 6.55
N PHE A 52 2.03 -10.88 6.31
CA PHE A 52 1.09 -11.91 5.88
C PHE A 52 1.41 -12.45 4.47
N SER A 53 1.94 -11.62 3.59
CA SER A 53 2.38 -12.02 2.25
C SER A 53 3.76 -12.70 2.24
N GLN A 54 4.27 -13.12 3.39
CA GLN A 54 5.61 -13.71 3.53
C GLN A 54 6.69 -12.78 2.98
N LYS A 55 6.65 -11.51 3.38
CA LYS A 55 7.63 -10.47 3.02
C LYS A 55 7.68 -10.15 1.52
N SER A 56 6.61 -10.38 0.76
CA SER A 56 6.62 -10.22 -0.70
C SER A 56 5.82 -9.01 -1.22
N LEU A 57 4.82 -8.52 -0.49
CA LEU A 57 3.95 -7.44 -0.92
C LEU A 57 3.98 -6.26 0.06
N VAL A 58 4.09 -5.04 -0.45
CA VAL A 58 3.92 -3.83 0.36
C VAL A 58 2.85 -2.96 -0.26
N SER A 59 1.78 -2.67 0.48
CA SER A 59 0.81 -1.67 0.05
C SER A 59 1.42 -0.27 0.10
N CYS A 60 1.29 0.48 -0.98
CA CYS A 60 1.75 1.86 -1.12
C CYS A 60 0.62 2.75 -1.65
N ASP A 61 0.89 4.06 -1.67
CA ASP A 61 -0.08 5.08 -2.06
C ASP A 61 -1.46 4.94 -1.40
N VAL A 62 -1.48 4.55 -0.11
CA VAL A 62 -2.71 4.20 0.61
C VAL A 62 -3.50 5.45 0.94
N HIS A 63 -4.68 5.53 0.35
CA HIS A 63 -5.68 6.56 0.58
C HIS A 63 -6.89 6.00 1.32
N THR A 64 -7.54 6.84 2.11
CA THR A 64 -8.88 6.53 2.63
C THR A 64 -9.83 7.68 2.40
N MET A 65 -11.12 7.36 2.39
CA MET A 65 -12.19 8.33 2.47
C MET A 65 -13.30 7.84 3.41
N LYS A 66 -14.08 8.77 3.94
CA LYS A 66 -15.29 8.42 4.70
C LYS A 66 -16.37 7.91 3.75
N ALA A 67 -16.86 6.70 4.00
CA ALA A 67 -17.96 6.11 3.25
C ALA A 67 -18.99 5.51 4.22
N ARG A 68 -20.27 5.46 3.80
CA ARG A 68 -21.32 4.75 4.55
C ARG A 68 -21.39 3.31 4.06
N ILE A 69 -20.99 2.36 4.90
CA ILE A 69 -21.06 0.91 4.60
C ILE A 69 -22.06 0.29 5.58
N LYS A 70 -23.12 -0.35 5.09
CA LYS A 70 -24.22 -0.89 5.92
C LYS A 70 -24.79 0.14 6.91
N ARG A 71 -24.95 1.39 6.47
CA ARG A 71 -25.40 2.56 7.28
C ARG A 71 -24.42 3.05 8.36
N GLU A 72 -23.23 2.47 8.47
CA GLU A 72 -22.20 2.93 9.42
C GLU A 72 -21.12 3.76 8.68
N PRO A 73 -20.64 4.87 9.26
CA PRO A 73 -19.50 5.59 8.71
C PRO A 73 -18.21 4.80 8.92
N LYS A 74 -17.54 4.42 7.83
CA LYS A 74 -16.25 3.70 7.82
C LYS A 74 -15.21 4.49 7.03
N ASN A 75 -13.93 4.21 7.30
CA ASN A 75 -12.86 4.62 6.40
C ASN A 75 -12.71 3.54 5.34
N LEU A 76 -13.00 3.87 4.09
CA LEU A 76 -12.82 2.99 2.95
C LEU A 76 -11.44 3.25 2.35
N ILE A 77 -10.62 2.20 2.25
CA ILE A 77 -9.41 2.21 1.43
C ILE A 77 -9.83 2.01 -0.03
N PHE A 78 -9.25 2.78 -0.93
CA PHE A 78 -9.54 2.71 -2.37
C PHE A 78 -8.26 2.98 -3.16
N ASP A 79 -8.26 2.56 -4.43
CA ASP A 79 -7.12 2.66 -5.35
C ASP A 79 -5.80 2.13 -4.77
N PRO A 80 -5.76 0.86 -4.28
CA PRO A 80 -4.56 0.33 -3.66
C PRO A 80 -3.45 0.12 -4.70
N MET A 81 -2.25 0.60 -4.38
CA MET A 81 -1.03 0.28 -5.11
C MET A 81 -0.18 -0.69 -4.28
N VAL A 82 0.59 -1.56 -4.94
CA VAL A 82 1.37 -2.59 -4.26
C VAL A 82 2.75 -2.72 -4.88
N HIS A 83 3.80 -2.72 -4.07
CA HIS A 83 5.12 -3.16 -4.51
C HIS A 83 5.21 -4.68 -4.48
N THR A 84 5.73 -5.28 -5.56
CA THR A 84 5.98 -6.73 -5.68
C THR A 84 7.45 -6.98 -6.00
N PRO A 85 8.01 -8.17 -5.75
CA PRO A 85 9.45 -8.38 -5.96
C PRO A 85 9.85 -8.25 -7.44
N LYS A 86 8.90 -8.44 -8.36
CA LYS A 86 9.11 -8.39 -9.82
C LYS A 86 8.68 -7.06 -10.45
N GLY A 87 8.08 -6.13 -9.71
CA GLY A 87 7.62 -4.86 -10.28
C GLY A 87 6.43 -5.01 -11.25
N LYS A 88 5.52 -5.97 -11.01
CA LYS A 88 4.48 -6.37 -11.99
C LYS A 88 3.04 -6.15 -11.55
N SER A 89 2.77 -5.44 -10.43
CA SER A 89 1.39 -5.17 -10.01
C SER A 89 0.74 -4.01 -10.78
N GLY A 90 1.53 -3.13 -11.40
CA GLY A 90 1.02 -1.99 -12.14
C GLY A 90 2.04 -0.85 -12.29
N PRO A 91 1.65 0.29 -12.89
CA PRO A 91 2.56 1.39 -13.25
C PRO A 91 3.32 2.05 -12.09
N GLY A 92 2.83 1.93 -10.85
CA GLY A 92 3.49 2.47 -9.67
C GLY A 92 4.22 1.41 -8.82
N ASP A 93 4.42 0.21 -9.36
CA ASP A 93 5.18 -0.85 -8.70
C ASP A 93 6.70 -0.63 -8.87
N HIS A 94 7.36 -0.12 -7.84
CA HIS A 94 8.81 0.08 -7.79
C HIS A 94 9.59 -1.17 -7.37
N GLY A 95 9.00 -2.36 -7.41
CA GLY A 95 9.76 -3.58 -7.24
C GLY A 95 10.35 -3.76 -5.84
N LYS A 96 11.55 -4.35 -5.79
CA LYS A 96 12.36 -4.47 -4.56
C LYS A 96 12.71 -3.12 -3.94
N ASP A 97 12.88 -2.06 -4.74
CA ASP A 97 13.24 -0.73 -4.23
C ASP A 97 12.10 -0.11 -3.41
N GLY A 98 10.86 -0.28 -3.88
CA GLY A 98 9.68 0.12 -3.13
C GLY A 98 9.54 -0.65 -1.80
N ILE A 99 9.81 -1.96 -1.83
CA ILE A 99 9.82 -2.79 -0.62
C ILE A 99 10.93 -2.32 0.34
N LYS A 100 12.16 -2.11 -0.15
CA LYS A 100 13.30 -1.63 0.66
C LYS A 100 13.03 -0.25 1.27
N ASN A 101 12.38 0.65 0.52
CA ASN A 101 11.97 1.95 1.03
C ASN A 101 10.99 1.81 2.20
N PHE A 102 10.01 0.91 2.11
CA PHE A 102 9.10 0.62 3.22
C PHE A 102 9.85 0.07 4.44
N LEU A 103 10.73 -0.92 4.27
CA LEU A 103 11.50 -1.51 5.37
C LEU A 103 12.35 -0.47 6.13
N THR A 104 12.93 0.49 5.41
CA THR A 104 13.80 1.52 6.00
C THR A 104 13.05 2.71 6.58
N THR A 105 11.77 2.89 6.23
CA THR A 105 10.99 4.07 6.64
C THR A 105 9.79 3.76 7.54
N HIS A 106 9.39 2.48 7.67
CA HIS A 106 8.31 2.08 8.55
C HIS A 106 8.74 2.13 10.00
N GLU A 107 8.00 2.89 10.80
CA GLU A 107 8.14 2.90 12.25
C GLU A 107 7.03 2.05 12.86
N CYS A 108 7.40 0.94 13.49
CA CYS A 108 6.46 0.10 14.22
C CYS A 108 5.77 0.91 15.32
N ASN A 109 4.48 0.65 15.52
CA ASN A 109 3.70 1.24 16.60
C ASN A 109 3.09 0.13 17.48
N SER A 110 2.45 0.50 18.59
CA SER A 110 1.87 -0.45 19.55
C SER A 110 0.87 -1.44 18.95
N LYS A 111 0.26 -1.14 17.79
CA LYS A 111 -0.60 -2.09 17.08
C LYS A 111 0.18 -3.13 16.29
N CYS A 112 1.35 -2.78 15.76
CA CYS A 112 2.25 -3.77 15.14
C CYS A 112 2.68 -4.79 16.18
N GLU A 113 3.11 -4.32 17.35
CA GLU A 113 3.50 -5.16 18.49
C GLU A 113 2.32 -6.00 18.99
N GLY A 114 1.15 -5.39 19.16
CA GLY A 114 -0.06 -6.09 19.59
C GLY A 114 -0.58 -7.15 18.61
N LEU A 115 -0.18 -7.08 17.34
CA LEU A 115 -0.45 -8.10 16.32
C LEU A 115 0.69 -9.13 16.20
N GLY A 116 1.78 -8.98 16.94
CA GLY A 116 2.95 -9.87 16.86
C GLY A 116 3.70 -9.77 15.54
N LEU A 117 3.67 -8.62 14.88
CA LEU A 117 4.42 -8.41 13.63
C LEU A 117 5.92 -8.27 13.93
N ASP A 118 6.75 -8.87 13.07
CA ASP A 118 8.21 -8.79 13.19
C ASP A 118 8.68 -7.33 13.16
N LYS A 119 9.70 -7.00 13.96
CA LYS A 119 10.32 -5.68 13.82
C LYS A 119 11.03 -5.62 12.47
N LEU A 120 10.86 -4.49 11.77
CA LEU A 120 11.53 -4.22 10.52
C LEU A 120 12.79 -3.45 10.85
N ASP A 121 13.94 -4.10 10.74
CA ASP A 121 15.24 -3.45 10.80
C ASP A 121 15.84 -3.40 9.38
N SER A 122 16.70 -2.43 9.11
CA SER A 122 17.31 -2.20 7.80
C SER A 122 18.23 -3.32 7.31
N ASP A 123 18.46 -4.33 8.13
CA ASP A 123 19.55 -5.30 8.00
C ASP A 123 19.08 -6.70 7.57
N ASP A 124 17.82 -6.85 7.15
CA ASP A 124 17.30 -8.02 6.43
C ASP A 124 17.89 -8.08 4.98
N GLU A 125 19.21 -7.99 4.84
CA GLU A 125 19.94 -8.30 3.60
C GLU A 125 20.01 -9.83 3.47
N GLU A 126 19.09 -10.37 2.67
CA GLU A 126 19.19 -11.61 1.87
C GLU A 126 20.34 -12.56 2.29
N SER A 127 20.12 -13.32 3.36
CA SER A 127 20.78 -14.61 3.59
C SER A 127 20.28 -15.59 2.53
N ASN A 128 20.79 -15.48 1.30
CA ASN A 128 20.73 -16.55 0.31
C ASN A 128 21.91 -16.45 -0.67
N LYS A 129 23.08 -16.86 -0.18
CA LYS A 129 24.16 -17.41 -1.02
C LYS A 129 24.18 -18.92 -0.77
N GLU A 130 23.43 -19.67 -1.56
CA GLU A 130 23.74 -21.06 -1.93
C GLU A 130 23.38 -21.28 -3.40
#